data_AF-A0A8H4ANX1-F1
#
_entry.id   AF-A0A8H4ANX1-F1
#
_cell.length_a   1.000
_cell.length_b   1.000
_cell.length_c   1.000
_cell.angle_alpha   90.00
_cell.angle_beta   90.00
_cell.angle_gamma   90.00
#
_symmetry.space_group_name_H-M   'P 1'
#
loop_
_entity.id
_entity.type
_entity.pdbx_description
1 polymer ?
#
loop_
_entity_poly.entity_id
_entity_poly.type
_entity_poly.pdbx_seq_one_letter_code
_entity_poly.pdbx_strand_id
1 'polypeptide(L)'
;MAKPDNVGKYDFGLINITGRNVGQSPIINNIDSETYAELLIESNNIITSHGTHLCKSGLSTHVTCGYVRGLGAVLVYANGVIEDNFILYGKDSFETSCEGDSGGPVYSYLQSLLKVNLIGIHSSHLKDFSASLPLDIILREGELELVKVSG
;
A
#
# COMPACT_ATOMS: atom_id res chain seq x y z
N MET A 1 23.77 5.25 17.60
CA MET A 1 22.78 4.31 18.16
C MET A 1 21.53 5.11 18.48
N ALA A 2 20.42 4.83 17.81
CA ALA A 2 19.15 5.49 18.10
C ALA A 2 18.64 5.05 19.48
N LYS A 3 17.96 5.94 20.20
CA LYS A 3 17.39 5.63 21.52
C LYS A 3 16.18 4.67 21.35
N PRO A 4 15.94 3.75 22.30
CA PRO A 4 14.83 2.79 22.23
C PRO A 4 13.44 3.45 22.07
N ASP A 5 13.29 4.68 22.56
CA ASP A 5 12.03 5.45 22.51
C ASP A 5 11.72 6.06 21.14
N ASN A 6 12.57 5.82 20.12
CA ASN A 6 12.42 6.37 18.77
C ASN A 6 11.83 5.38 17.74
N VAL A 7 11.46 4.16 18.15
CA VAL A 7 10.81 3.22 17.23
C VAL A 7 9.33 3.59 17.10
N GLY A 8 8.96 4.19 15.98
CA GLY A 8 7.55 4.40 15.61
C GLY A 8 6.92 3.04 15.40
N LYS A 9 5.71 2.82 15.94
CA LYS A 9 5.11 1.48 15.96
C LYS A 9 4.83 0.98 14.53
N TYR A 10 4.03 1.72 13.76
CA TYR A 10 3.72 1.48 12.36
C TYR A 10 3.12 2.75 11.73
N ASP A 11 3.40 3.01 10.45
CA ASP A 11 2.82 4.15 9.72
C ASP A 11 1.48 3.77 9.07
N PHE A 12 0.40 3.84 9.86
CA PHE A 12 -0.97 3.79 9.34
C PHE A 12 -1.94 4.55 10.26
N GLY A 13 -3.08 4.96 9.70
CA GLY A 13 -4.19 5.56 10.42
C GLY A 13 -5.52 4.94 9.99
N LEU A 14 -6.47 4.86 10.93
CA LEU A 14 -7.81 4.37 10.67
C LEU A 14 -8.82 5.52 10.73
N ILE A 15 -9.74 5.56 9.77
CA ILE A 15 -10.80 6.56 9.70
C ILE A 15 -12.12 5.87 9.99
N ASN A 16 -12.77 6.25 11.10
CA ASN A 16 -14.10 5.76 11.41
C ASN A 16 -15.16 6.53 10.61
N ILE A 17 -15.87 5.83 9.73
CA ILE A 17 -16.90 6.40 8.87
C ILE A 17 -18.27 6.23 9.55
N THR A 18 -18.91 7.34 9.95
CA THR A 18 -20.21 7.34 10.66
C THR A 18 -21.35 7.99 9.86
N GLY A 19 -21.12 8.34 8.59
CA GLY A 19 -22.11 9.00 7.73
C GLY A 19 -23.14 8.03 7.15
N ARG A 20 -24.36 8.51 6.86
CA ARG A 20 -25.45 7.68 6.30
C ARG A 20 -25.33 7.39 4.80
N ASN A 21 -24.51 8.15 4.08
CA ASN A 21 -24.31 8.03 2.62
C ASN A 21 -22.84 7.68 2.28
N VAL A 22 -22.11 7.10 3.24
CA VAL A 22 -20.73 6.67 3.04
C VAL A 22 -20.66 5.21 3.47
N GLY A 23 -20.16 4.36 2.58
CA GLY A 23 -20.03 2.93 2.80
C GLY A 23 -18.66 2.44 2.37
N GLN A 24 -18.30 1.25 2.83
CA GLN A 24 -17.09 0.56 2.41
C GLN A 24 -17.40 -0.24 1.14
N SER A 25 -16.54 -0.17 0.15
CA SER A 25 -16.59 -1.02 -1.04
C SER A 25 -15.22 -1.65 -1.28
N PRO A 26 -15.15 -2.88 -1.81
CA PRO A 26 -13.89 -3.56 -2.12
C PRO A 26 -13.29 -3.04 -3.45
N ILE A 27 -13.23 -1.72 -3.63
CA ILE A 27 -12.87 -1.07 -4.89
C ILE A 27 -11.60 -0.24 -4.72
N ILE A 28 -10.70 -0.33 -5.70
CA ILE A 28 -9.55 0.57 -5.87
C ILE A 28 -9.74 1.38 -7.14
N ASN A 29 -9.54 2.70 -7.03
CA ASN A 29 -9.61 3.61 -8.18
C ASN A 29 -8.46 3.38 -9.16
N ASN A 30 -8.79 3.32 -10.43
CA ASN A 30 -7.87 3.22 -11.57
C ASN A 30 -8.37 4.10 -12.72
N ILE A 31 -8.72 5.34 -12.38
CA ILE A 31 -9.52 6.25 -13.22
C ILE A 31 -8.92 6.60 -14.59
N ASP A 32 -7.62 6.39 -14.77
CA ASP A 32 -6.95 6.59 -16.07
C ASP A 32 -7.22 5.44 -17.05
N SER A 33 -7.72 4.31 -16.58
CA SER A 33 -8.06 3.16 -17.42
C SER A 33 -9.42 3.35 -18.06
N GLU A 34 -9.46 3.37 -19.39
CA GLU A 34 -10.70 3.39 -20.16
C GLU A 34 -11.53 2.10 -20.00
N THR A 35 -10.89 0.99 -19.63
CA THR A 35 -11.54 -0.33 -19.54
C THR A 35 -11.89 -0.71 -18.10
N TYR A 36 -10.97 -0.46 -17.15
CA TYR A 36 -11.11 -0.87 -15.76
C TYR A 36 -10.84 0.31 -14.83
N ALA A 37 -11.73 1.30 -14.86
CA ALA A 37 -11.66 2.49 -13.99
C ALA A 37 -11.76 2.14 -12.49
N GLU A 38 -12.33 0.97 -12.18
CA GLU A 38 -12.48 0.42 -10.84
C GLU A 38 -11.91 -1.01 -10.81
N LEU A 39 -11.04 -1.27 -9.85
CA LEU A 39 -10.46 -2.60 -9.61
C LEU A 39 -11.11 -3.26 -8.41
N LEU A 40 -11.35 -4.55 -8.48
CA LEU A 40 -12.04 -5.33 -7.45
C LEU A 40 -11.05 -6.06 -6.55
N ILE A 41 -11.13 -5.82 -5.25
CA ILE A 41 -10.34 -6.53 -4.23
C ILE A 41 -10.96 -7.91 -4.04
N GLU A 42 -10.30 -8.95 -4.54
CA GLU A 42 -10.76 -10.35 -4.42
C GLU A 42 -10.14 -11.04 -3.21
N SER A 43 -8.88 -10.75 -2.92
CA SER A 43 -8.20 -11.33 -1.77
C SER A 43 -7.09 -10.44 -1.23
N ASN A 44 -6.35 -10.94 -0.25
CA ASN A 44 -5.12 -10.37 0.25
C ASN A 44 -3.99 -11.39 0.12
N ASN A 45 -2.76 -10.91 0.06
CA ASN A 45 -1.59 -11.79 0.04
C ASN A 45 -0.43 -11.19 0.83
N ILE A 46 0.40 -12.05 1.40
CA ILE A 46 1.67 -11.67 2.02
C ILE A 46 2.75 -11.77 0.95
N ILE A 47 3.47 -10.67 0.75
CA ILE A 47 4.61 -10.65 -0.17
C ILE A 47 5.83 -11.26 0.51
N THR A 48 6.35 -12.33 -0.09
CA THR A 48 7.51 -13.08 0.44
C THR A 48 8.69 -13.11 -0.53
N SER A 49 8.55 -12.52 -1.72
CA SER A 49 9.56 -12.60 -2.77
C SER A 49 9.88 -11.25 -3.42
N HIS A 50 11.18 -11.02 -3.63
CA HIS A 50 11.70 -9.96 -4.48
C HIS A 50 11.24 -10.15 -5.93
N GLY A 51 11.10 -9.06 -6.67
CA GLY A 51 10.65 -9.09 -8.06
C GLY A 51 9.15 -9.32 -8.24
N THR A 52 8.37 -9.47 -7.16
CA THR A 52 6.89 -9.49 -7.26
C THR A 52 6.39 -8.15 -7.77
N HIS A 53 5.48 -8.17 -8.74
CA HIS A 53 4.86 -6.97 -9.29
C HIS A 53 3.88 -6.36 -8.28
N LEU A 54 4.06 -5.07 -7.99
CA LEU A 54 3.18 -4.30 -7.13
C LEU A 54 2.77 -3.01 -7.82
N CYS A 55 1.51 -2.64 -7.64
CA CYS A 55 0.96 -1.35 -8.02
C CYS A 55 0.46 -0.62 -6.80
N LYS A 56 0.33 0.70 -6.92
CA LYS A 56 -0.36 1.53 -5.94
C LYS A 56 -1.35 2.44 -6.66
N SER A 57 -2.44 2.78 -5.98
CA SER A 57 -3.33 3.86 -6.40
C SER A 57 -3.23 5.01 -5.41
N GLY A 58 -3.08 6.24 -5.89
CA GLY A 58 -2.93 7.44 -5.07
C GLY A 58 -3.51 8.67 -5.75
N LEU A 59 -3.67 9.77 -5.00
CA LEU A 59 -4.28 10.99 -5.51
C LEU A 59 -3.42 11.69 -6.57
N SER A 60 -2.10 11.72 -6.37
CA SER A 60 -1.21 12.58 -7.16
C SER A 60 -0.70 11.89 -8.42
N THR A 61 -0.35 10.61 -8.30
CA THR A 61 0.22 9.85 -9.43
C THR A 61 -0.69 8.74 -9.93
N HIS A 62 -1.93 8.67 -9.43
CA HIS A 62 -2.93 7.69 -9.82
C HIS A 62 -2.37 6.25 -9.69
N VAL A 63 -2.59 5.40 -10.70
CA VAL A 63 -2.06 4.04 -10.73
C VAL A 63 -0.67 4.01 -11.33
N THR A 64 0.29 3.55 -10.53
CA THR A 64 1.66 3.27 -10.97
C THR A 64 2.08 1.92 -10.44
N CYS A 65 3.03 1.28 -11.12
CA CYS A 65 3.52 -0.04 -10.75
C CYS A 65 5.04 -0.12 -10.78
N GLY A 66 5.54 -1.09 -10.05
CA GLY A 66 6.94 -1.47 -9.96
C GLY A 66 7.05 -2.89 -9.44
N TYR A 67 8.21 -3.20 -8.87
CA TYR A 67 8.53 -4.52 -8.39
C TYR A 67 9.14 -4.45 -7.01
N VAL A 68 8.93 -5.48 -6.21
CA VAL A 68 9.52 -5.58 -4.87
C VAL A 68 11.04 -5.61 -4.96
N ARG A 69 11.68 -4.73 -4.18
CA ARG A 69 13.12 -4.51 -4.10
C ARG A 69 13.67 -4.84 -2.71
N GLY A 70 12.83 -4.82 -1.68
CA GLY A 70 13.21 -5.21 -0.32
C GLY A 70 12.01 -5.61 0.51
N LEU A 71 12.24 -6.50 1.48
CA LEU A 71 11.27 -6.96 2.47
C LEU A 71 11.82 -6.74 3.87
N GLY A 72 10.96 -6.37 4.82
CA GLY A 72 11.40 -6.06 6.19
C GLY A 72 12.30 -4.83 6.27
N ALA A 73 12.09 -3.87 5.36
CA ALA A 73 12.92 -2.68 5.28
C ALA A 73 12.70 -1.76 6.48
N VAL A 74 13.77 -1.05 6.85
CA VAL A 74 13.79 -0.08 7.93
C VAL A 74 13.93 1.32 7.34
N LEU A 75 13.02 2.21 7.72
CA LEU A 75 13.04 3.63 7.36
C LEU A 75 13.51 4.44 8.56
N VAL A 76 14.41 5.39 8.30
CA VAL A 76 14.93 6.32 9.30
C VAL A 76 14.58 7.73 8.86
N TYR A 77 13.69 8.37 9.60
CA TYR A 77 13.21 9.71 9.30
C TYR A 77 14.16 10.78 9.83
N ALA A 78 14.07 12.00 9.28
CA ALA A 78 14.94 13.11 9.66
C ALA A 78 14.79 13.53 11.13
N ASN A 79 13.62 13.28 11.73
CA ASN A 79 13.36 13.49 13.16
C ASN A 79 13.96 12.38 14.06
N GLY A 80 14.63 11.39 13.47
CA GLY A 80 15.24 10.27 14.19
C GLY A 80 14.28 9.14 14.57
N VAL A 81 13.02 9.20 14.12
CA VAL A 81 12.07 8.09 14.22
C VAL A 81 12.52 6.97 13.30
N ILE A 82 12.46 5.74 13.79
CA ILE A 82 12.76 4.52 13.06
C ILE A 82 11.48 3.71 12.95
N GLU A 83 11.16 3.26 11.75
CA GLU A 83 10.04 2.36 11.51
C GLU A 83 10.53 1.18 10.66
N ASP A 84 9.95 0.01 10.86
CA ASP A 84 10.40 -1.22 10.21
C ASP A 84 9.24 -1.99 9.56
N ASN A 85 9.54 -3.18 9.05
CA ASN A 85 8.59 -4.08 8.41
C ASN A 85 8.01 -3.57 7.07
N PHE A 86 8.63 -2.58 6.43
CA PHE A 86 8.17 -2.10 5.13
C PHE A 86 8.51 -3.06 3.99
N ILE A 87 7.66 -3.06 2.97
CA ILE A 87 7.97 -3.56 1.64
C ILE A 87 8.48 -2.38 0.83
N LEU A 88 9.70 -2.48 0.29
CA LEU A 88 10.21 -1.52 -0.69
C LEU A 88 9.90 -2.03 -2.08
N TYR A 89 9.32 -1.18 -2.91
CA TYR A 89 9.01 -1.49 -4.29
C TYR A 89 9.29 -0.28 -5.18
N GLY A 90 9.62 -0.52 -6.44
CA GLY A 90 9.96 0.54 -7.37
C GLY A 90 10.26 -0.01 -8.75
N LYS A 91 10.62 0.88 -9.66
CA LYS A 91 11.03 0.55 -11.03
C LYS A 91 12.33 1.30 -11.34
N ASP A 92 13.05 0.81 -12.35
CA ASP A 92 14.39 1.30 -12.65
C ASP A 92 14.38 2.70 -13.30
N SER A 93 13.20 3.17 -13.73
CA SER A 93 13.00 4.50 -14.27
C SER A 93 11.69 5.11 -13.78
N PHE A 94 11.77 6.33 -13.27
CA PHE A 94 10.68 7.16 -12.73
C PHE A 94 10.17 6.76 -11.35
N GLU A 95 9.78 7.79 -10.60
CA GLU A 95 9.16 7.65 -9.29
C GLU A 95 7.87 6.83 -9.39
N THR A 96 7.67 5.95 -8.41
CA THR A 96 6.44 5.15 -8.30
C THR A 96 5.37 5.89 -7.52
N SER A 97 5.70 6.94 -6.78
CA SER A 97 4.77 7.73 -5.98
C SER A 97 5.35 9.09 -5.67
N CYS A 98 4.50 10.07 -5.39
CA CYS A 98 4.89 11.40 -4.94
C CYS A 98 4.05 11.83 -3.72
N GLU A 99 4.34 13.02 -3.19
CA GLU A 99 3.51 13.63 -2.14
C GLU A 99 2.02 13.65 -2.52
N GLY A 100 1.17 13.21 -1.59
CA GLY A 100 -0.28 13.06 -1.78
C GLY A 100 -0.76 11.64 -2.08
N ASP A 101 0.15 10.70 -2.39
CA ASP A 101 -0.21 9.28 -2.57
C ASP A 101 -0.27 8.48 -1.26
N SER A 102 0.28 9.03 -0.16
CA SER A 102 0.29 8.38 1.17
C SER A 102 -1.12 8.00 1.63
N GLY A 103 -1.25 6.80 2.20
CA GLY A 103 -2.53 6.20 2.56
C GLY A 103 -3.22 5.43 1.42
N GLY A 104 -2.72 5.56 0.18
CA GLY A 104 -3.25 4.84 -0.97
C GLY A 104 -3.02 3.32 -0.91
N PRO A 105 -3.90 2.50 -1.52
CA PRO A 105 -3.74 1.04 -1.49
C PRO A 105 -2.57 0.58 -2.36
N VAL A 106 -1.82 -0.41 -1.87
CA VAL A 106 -0.83 -1.18 -2.63
C VAL A 106 -1.40 -2.57 -2.89
N TYR A 107 -1.30 -3.03 -4.14
CA TYR A 107 -1.95 -4.25 -4.61
C TYR A 107 -1.13 -4.95 -5.70
N SER A 108 -1.49 -6.20 -6.02
CA SER A 108 -1.00 -6.91 -7.20
C SER A 108 -2.18 -7.42 -8.03
N TYR A 109 -2.10 -7.30 -9.35
CA TYR A 109 -3.10 -7.91 -10.24
C TYR A 109 -3.10 -9.44 -10.09
N LEU A 110 -4.30 -10.01 -10.19
CA LEU A 110 -4.50 -11.45 -10.36
C LEU A 110 -4.41 -11.82 -11.85
N GLN A 111 -4.92 -12.99 -12.23
CA GLN A 111 -4.92 -13.45 -13.64
C GLN A 111 -5.64 -12.48 -14.60
N SER A 112 -6.49 -11.57 -14.08
CA SER A 112 -7.17 -10.54 -14.85
C SER A 112 -6.71 -9.14 -14.45
N LEU A 113 -6.86 -8.17 -15.36
CA LEU A 113 -6.59 -6.75 -15.07
C LEU A 113 -7.71 -6.06 -14.26
N LEU A 114 -8.77 -6.78 -13.90
CA LEU A 114 -9.89 -6.25 -13.10
C LEU A 114 -9.75 -6.59 -11.61
N LYS A 115 -9.21 -7.77 -11.28
CA LYS A 115 -9.18 -8.31 -9.93
C LYS A 115 -7.78 -8.24 -9.33
N VAL A 116 -7.70 -7.93 -8.05
CA VAL A 116 -6.43 -7.69 -7.36
C VAL A 116 -6.36 -8.36 -6.00
N ASN A 117 -5.13 -8.61 -5.56
CA ASN A 117 -4.81 -8.88 -4.16
C ASN A 117 -4.39 -7.59 -3.48
N LEU A 118 -5.04 -7.21 -2.39
CA LEU A 118 -4.59 -6.10 -1.55
C LEU A 118 -3.38 -6.54 -0.74
N ILE A 119 -2.32 -5.73 -0.77
CA ILE A 119 -1.01 -6.03 -0.20
C ILE A 119 -0.69 -5.15 1.00
N GLY A 120 -1.10 -3.89 0.98
CA GLY A 120 -0.76 -2.94 2.04
C GLY A 120 -1.25 -1.53 1.77
N ILE A 121 -0.76 -0.60 2.59
CA ILE A 121 -0.99 0.83 2.43
C ILE A 121 0.33 1.50 2.08
N HIS A 122 0.31 2.39 1.09
CA HIS A 122 1.46 3.19 0.69
C HIS A 122 1.78 4.20 1.80
N SER A 123 3.01 4.20 2.29
CA SER A 123 3.46 5.08 3.36
C SER A 123 4.21 6.27 2.77
N SER A 124 5.34 6.00 2.12
CA SER A 124 6.30 7.02 1.74
C SER A 124 7.07 6.67 0.48
N HIS A 125 7.84 7.63 -0.02
CA HIS A 125 8.72 7.47 -1.15
C HIS A 125 10.14 7.96 -0.84
N LEU A 126 11.12 7.33 -1.47
CA LEU A 126 12.54 7.67 -1.40
C LEU A 126 13.15 7.48 -2.80
N LYS A 127 13.26 8.58 -3.55
CA LYS A 127 13.70 8.57 -4.95
C LYS A 127 12.86 7.58 -5.78
N ASP A 128 13.50 6.58 -6.38
CA ASP A 128 12.87 5.58 -7.24
C ASP A 128 12.13 4.47 -6.47
N PHE A 129 12.18 4.49 -5.13
CA PHE A 129 11.53 3.52 -4.28
C PHE A 129 10.32 4.11 -3.56
N SER A 130 9.29 3.30 -3.45
CA SER A 130 8.15 3.50 -2.59
C SER A 130 8.20 2.48 -1.45
N ALA A 131 7.65 2.85 -0.30
CA ALA A 131 7.48 1.97 0.84
C ALA A 131 5.99 1.71 1.08
N SER A 132 5.64 0.47 1.38
CA SER A 132 4.31 0.12 1.87
C SER A 132 4.39 -0.65 3.19
N LEU A 133 3.43 -0.37 4.06
CA LEU A 133 3.21 -1.17 5.25
C LEU A 133 2.36 -2.40 4.88
N PRO A 134 2.80 -3.63 5.21
CA PRO A 134 2.05 -4.85 4.93
C PRO A 134 0.64 -4.87 5.54
N LEU A 135 -0.33 -5.36 4.77
CA LEU A 135 -1.73 -5.41 5.16
C LEU A 135 -1.98 -6.30 6.38
N ASP A 136 -1.24 -7.39 6.55
CA ASP A 136 -1.41 -8.30 7.70
C ASP A 136 -1.10 -7.61 9.04
N ILE A 137 -0.13 -6.68 9.05
CA ILE A 137 0.15 -5.84 10.21
C ILE A 137 -1.03 -4.90 10.46
N ILE A 138 -1.52 -4.21 9.42
CA ILE A 138 -2.62 -3.25 9.54
C ILE A 138 -3.89 -3.92 10.06
N LEU A 139 -4.27 -5.08 9.50
CA LEU A 139 -5.46 -5.82 9.93
C LEU A 139 -5.34 -6.34 11.36
N ARG A 140 -4.15 -6.84 11.75
CA ARG A 140 -3.91 -7.34 13.10
C ARG A 140 -3.94 -6.23 14.14
N GLU A 141 -3.19 -5.14 13.92
CA GLU A 141 -3.09 -4.05 14.88
C GLU A 141 -4.35 -3.18 14.92
N GLY A 142 -5.10 -3.13 13.81
CA GLY A 142 -6.38 -2.45 13.72
C GLY A 142 -7.59 -3.28 14.17
N GLU A 143 -7.42 -4.58 14.43
CA GLU A 143 -8.50 -5.53 14.69
C GLU A 143 -9.58 -5.48 13.59
N LEU A 144 -9.15 -5.48 12.33
CA LEU A 144 -10.02 -5.29 11.16
C LEU A 144 -10.17 -6.57 10.33
N GLU A 145 -11.30 -6.68 9.66
CA GLU A 145 -11.52 -7.63 8.58
C GLU A 145 -11.52 -6.90 7.23
N LEU A 146 -10.88 -7.52 6.23
CA LEU A 146 -10.86 -6.97 4.88
C LEU A 146 -12.22 -7.13 4.18
N VAL A 147 -12.77 -6.02 3.70
CA VAL A 147 -13.89 -6.03 2.75
C VAL A 147 -13.37 -6.42 1.37
N LYS A 148 -13.94 -7.49 0.80
CA LYS A 148 -13.56 -8.07 -0.49
C LYS A 148 -14.82 -8.47 -1.27
N VAL A 149 -14.69 -8.69 -2.59
CA VAL A 149 -15.81 -9.22 -3.38
C VAL A 149 -16.16 -10.64 -2.93
N SER A 150 -17.45 -10.93 -2.83
CA SER A 150 -17.95 -12.29 -2.60
C SER A 150 -17.77 -13.11 -3.87
N GLY A 151 -17.21 -14.32 -3.73
CA GLY A 151 -17.16 -15.31 -4.80
C GLY A 151 -18.52 -15.90 -5.11
#